data_AF-A0A6G7BAN4-F1
#
_entry.id   AF-A0A6G7BAN4-F1
#
_cell.length_a   1.000
_cell.length_b   1.000
_cell.length_c   1.000
_cell.angle_alpha   90.00
_cell.angle_beta   90.00
_cell.angle_gamma   90.00
#
_symmetry.space_group_name_H-M   'P 1'
#
loop_
_entity.id
_entity.type
_entity.pdbx_description
1 polymer ?
#
loop_
_entity_poly.entity_id
_entity_poly.type
_entity_poly.pdbx_seq_one_letter_code
_entity_poly.pdbx_strand_id
1 'polypeptide(L)' 'MLLKRAEPIIEQQVLNNAKKIMTDIEDFKVYLLLKSDGNYLKNSNGRIAMKLYSDQELIKIITSGRVFSIID' A
#
# COMPACT_ATOMS: atom_id res chain seq x y z
N MET A 1 5.79 -10.70 0.58
CA MET A 1 5.88 -9.22 0.65
C MET A 1 5.24 -8.75 1.93
N LEU A 2 5.89 -7.84 2.65
CA LEU A 2 5.39 -7.28 3.91
C LEU A 2 4.83 -5.88 3.63
N LEU A 3 3.57 -5.66 4.02
CA LEU A 3 2.90 -4.39 3.92
C LEU A 3 2.52 -3.89 5.31
N LYS A 4 2.62 -2.57 5.52
CA LYS A 4 2.01 -1.90 6.66
C LYS A 4 0.98 -0.91 6.16
N ARG A 5 -0.22 -0.89 6.76
CA ARG A 5 -1.22 0.11 6.37
C ARG A 5 -0.71 1.50 6.73
N ALA A 6 -0.88 2.45 5.83
CA ALA A 6 -0.48 3.82 6.08
C ALA A 6 -1.38 4.45 7.16
N GLU A 7 -0.78 5.30 8.00
CA GLU A 7 -1.54 6.12 8.95
C GLU A 7 -2.60 6.95 8.20
N PRO A 8 -3.78 7.22 8.82
CA PRO A 8 -4.89 7.90 8.15
C PRO A 8 -4.50 9.22 7.46
N ILE A 9 -3.60 9.99 8.05
CA ILE A 9 -3.12 11.26 7.50
C ILE A 9 -2.35 11.04 6.19
N ILE A 10 -1.48 10.03 6.15
CA ILE A 10 -0.69 9.68 4.96
C ILE A 10 -1.60 9.08 3.90
N GLU A 11 -2.49 8.16 4.31
CA GLU A 11 -3.46 7.51 3.43
C GLU A 11 -4.32 8.57 2.72
N GLN A 12 -4.91 9.52 3.46
CA GLN A 12 -5.73 10.58 2.89
C GLN A 12 -4.95 11.48 1.92
N GLN A 13 -3.71 11.85 2.25
CA GLN A 13 -2.87 12.66 1.36
C GLN A 13 -2.58 11.96 0.03
N VAL A 14 -2.25 10.67 0.09
CA VAL A 14 -1.97 9.87 -1.11
C VAL A 14 -3.24 9.66 -1.93
N LEU A 15 -4.37 9.31 -1.30
CA LEU A 15 -5.65 9.14 -1.99
C LEU A 15 -6.11 10.45 -2.65
N ASN A 16 -5.99 11.59 -1.99
CA ASN A 16 -6.32 12.90 -2.59
C ASN A 16 -5.48 13.20 -3.84
N ASN A 17 -4.21 12.79 -3.85
CA ASN A 17 -3.36 12.92 -5.03
C ASN A 17 -3.73 11.91 -6.12
N ALA A 18 -4.09 10.68 -5.74
CA ALA A 18 -4.55 9.65 -6.66
C ALA A 18 -5.85 10.05 -7.39
N LYS A 19 -6.79 10.73 -6.71
CA LYS A 19 -8.06 11.24 -7.31
C LYS A 19 -7.85 12.17 -8.51
N LYS A 20 -6.68 12.80 -8.61
CA LYS A 20 -6.34 13.67 -9.74
C LYS A 20 -6.07 12.90 -11.04
N ILE A 21 -5.85 11.58 -10.94
CA ILE A 21 -5.40 10.72 -12.04
C ILE A 21 -6.33 9.52 -12.22
N MET A 22 -6.95 9.03 -11.14
CA MET A 22 -7.87 7.89 -11.12
C MET A 22 -9.23 8.34 -10.62
N THR A 23 -10.30 7.97 -11.34
CA THR A 23 -11.68 8.40 -11.04
C THR A 23 -12.39 7.54 -10.00
N ASP A 24 -11.99 6.28 -9.84
CA ASP A 24 -12.62 5.34 -8.92
C ASP A 24 -11.58 4.82 -7.93
N ILE A 25 -11.59 5.38 -6.71
CA ILE A 25 -10.65 5.02 -5.64
C ILE A 25 -11.31 4.83 -4.28
N GLU A 26 -12.64 4.71 -4.20
CA GLU A 26 -13.36 4.68 -2.92
C GLU A 26 -12.97 3.49 -2.04
N ASP A 27 -12.63 2.36 -2.63
CA ASP A 27 -12.24 1.14 -1.93
C ASP A 27 -10.71 0.98 -1.78
N PHE A 28 -9.93 1.93 -2.29
CA PHE A 28 -8.47 1.87 -2.22
C PHE A 28 -7.94 2.27 -0.85
N LYS A 29 -6.94 1.51 -0.41
CA LYS A 29 -6.16 1.76 0.80
C LYS A 29 -4.68 1.90 0.44
N VAL A 30 -3.93 2.59 1.29
CA VAL A 30 -2.52 2.89 1.04
C VAL A 30 -1.65 2.04 1.94
N TYR A 31 -0.69 1.35 1.34
CA TYR A 31 0.21 0.46 2.03
C TYR A 31 1.66 0.87 1.83
N LEU A 32 2.41 0.93 2.93
CA LEU A 32 3.85 1.11 2.95
C LEU A 32 4.52 -0.25 2.69
N LEU A 33 5.49 -0.27 1.78
CA LEU A 33 6.24 -1.50 1.49
C LEU A 33 7.37 -1.67 2.49
N LEU A 34 7.47 -2.86 3.05
CA LEU A 34 8.55 -3.25 3.95
C LEU A 34 9.48 -4.26 3.28
N LYS A 35 10.74 -4.20 3.67
CA LYS A 35 11.74 -5.24 3.46
C LYS A 35 11.44 -6.43 4.37
N SER A 36 12.11 -7.56 4.12
CA SER A 36 11.94 -8.80 4.90
C SER A 36 12.33 -8.65 6.38
N ASP A 37 13.17 -7.68 6.71
CA ASP A 37 13.61 -7.35 8.08
C ASP A 37 12.64 -6.40 8.82
N GLY A 38 11.50 -6.05 8.21
CA GLY A 38 10.50 -5.13 8.76
C GLY A 38 10.81 -3.64 8.55
N ASN A 39 11.98 -3.28 7.99
CA ASN A 39 12.31 -1.90 7.67
C ASN A 39 11.58 -1.41 6.42
N TYR A 40 11.31 -0.10 6.33
CA TYR A 40 10.70 0.49 5.14
C TYR A 40 11.56 0.31 3.89
N LEU A 41 10.92 -0.14 2.81
CA LEU A 41 11.50 -0.10 1.48
C LEU A 41 11.55 1.35 1.02
N LYS A 42 12.73 1.81 0.60
CA LYS A 42 12.95 3.19 0.12
C LYS A 42 13.40 3.18 -1.34
N ASN A 43 12.97 4.17 -2.11
CA ASN A 43 13.47 4.41 -3.46
C ASN A 43 14.86 5.08 -3.43
N SER A 44 15.46 5.30 -4.60
CA SER A 44 16.78 5.93 -4.75
C SER A 44 16.88 7.32 -4.11
N ASN A 45 15.76 8.01 -3.93
CA ASN A 45 15.68 9.35 -3.35
C ASN A 45 15.37 9.29 -1.84
N GLY A 46 15.46 8.11 -1.21
CA GLY A 46 15.23 7.90 0.21
C GLY A 46 13.77 7.93 0.65
N ARG A 47 12.81 8.06 -0.28
CA ARG A 47 11.37 8.08 0.04
C ARG A 47 10.83 6.67 0.20
N ILE A 48 9.90 6.49 1.13
CA ILE A 48 9.25 5.21 1.39
C ILE A 48 8.41 4.81 0.17
N ALA A 49 8.59 3.57 -0.28
CA ALA A 49 7.79 2.99 -1.35
C ALA A 49 6.38 2.69 -0.82
N MET A 50 5.37 3.10 -1.60
CA MET A 50 3.96 2.92 -1.26
C MET A 50 3.24 2.26 -2.41
N LYS A 51 2.14 1.57 -2.10
CA LYS A 51 1.26 1.00 -3.09
C LYS A 51 -0.19 1.16 -2.66
N LEU A 52 -1.02 1.46 -3.65
CA LEU A 52 -2.47 1.51 -3.54
C LEU A 52 -2.99 0.10 -3.83
N TYR A 53 -3.90 -0.37 -2.99
CA TYR A 53 -4.64 -1.60 -3.26
C TYR A 53 -6.10 -1.39 -2.98
N SER A 54 -6.95 -1.85 -3.89
CA SER A 54 -8.37 -2.04 -3.62
C SER A 54 -8.60 -3.30 -2.78
N ASP A 55 -9.78 -3.41 -2.18
CA ASP A 55 -10.14 -4.60 -1.40
C ASP A 55 -10.16 -5.86 -2.28
N GLN A 56 -10.60 -5.74 -3.53
CA GLN A 56 -10.60 -6.85 -4.48
C GLN A 56 -9.17 -7.30 -4.83
N GLU A 57 -8.24 -6.36 -5.00
CA GLU A 57 -6.84 -6.69 -5.27
C GLU A 57 -6.19 -7.40 -4.08
N LEU A 58 -6.47 -6.95 -2.85
CA LEU A 58 -6.00 -7.61 -1.64
C LEU A 58 -6.53 -9.03 -1.53
N ILE A 59 -7.83 -9.24 -1.74
CA ILE A 59 -8.44 -10.58 -1.72
C ILE A 59 -7.77 -11.48 -2.76
N LYS A 60 -7.54 -10.98 -3.98
CA LYS A 60 -6.83 -11.74 -5.03
C LYS A 60 -5.40 -12.10 -4.60
N ILE A 61 -4.68 -11.20 -3.94
CA ILE A 61 -3.32 -11.48 -3.46
C ILE A 61 -3.35 -12.55 -2.37
N ILE A 62 -4.24 -12.41 -1.38
CA ILE A 62 -4.38 -13.35 -0.26
C ILE A 62 -4.73 -14.76 -0.79
N THR A 63 -5.64 -14.84 -1.76
CA THR A 63 -6.08 -16.12 -2.34
C THR A 63 -5.15 -16.69 -3.40
N SER A 64 -4.16 -15.92 -3.89
CA SER A 64 -3.24 -16.38 -4.93
C SER A 64 -2.21 -17.42 -4.47
N GLY A 65 -2.14 -17.74 -3.18
CA GLY A 65 -1.11 -18.61 -2.60
C GLY A 65 0.29 -17.96 -2.50
N ARG A 66 0.42 -16.69 -2.91
CA ARG A 66 1.68 -15.93 -2.75
C ARG A 66 1.86 -15.53 -1.30
N VAL A 67 3.09 -15.69 -0.77
CA VAL A 67 3.43 -15.27 0.59
C VAL A 67 3.27 -13.76 0.74
N PHE A 68 2.32 -13.38 1.57
CA PHE A 68 1.86 -12.02 1.78
C PHE A 68 1.47 -11.83 3.25
N SER A 69 1.80 -10.68 3.84
CA SER A 69 1.37 -10.34 5.19
C SER A 69 1.15 -8.84 5.29
N ILE A 70 0.06 -8.48 5.96
CA ILE A 70 -0.24 -7.12 6.40
C ILE A 70 0.09 -7.06 7.87
N ILE A 71 0.79 -6.00 8.27
CA ILE A 71 1.18 -5.72 9.66
C ILE A 71 0.50 -4.42 10.07
N ASP A 72 -0.09 -4.41 11.26
CA ASP A 72 -0.67 -3.20 11.85
C ASP A 72 0.40 -2.21 12.35
#